data_AF-A0A497RK00-F1
#
_entry.id   AF-A0A497RK00-F1
#
_cell.length_a   1.000
_cell.length_b   1.000
_cell.length_c   1.000
_cell.angle_alpha   90.00
_cell.angle_beta   90.00
_cell.angle_gamma   90.00
#
_symmetry.space_group_name_H-M   'P 1'
#
loop_
_entity.id
_entity.type
_entity.pdbx_description
1 polymer ?
#
loop_
_entity_poly.entity_id
_entity_poly.type
_entity_poly.pdbx_seq_one_letter_code
_entity_poly.pdbx_strand_id
1 'polypeptide(L)'
;MSDRRLSPKRKLEKILVASIVLAVGYFLFVYVTAKPELIVVDCKMSPQVEYNSFTKIDETIFTDILVTLKNEGSATAKIDEISILYDDSVIAYKDSYLGYYEVKPGEEKTFVLRENTFGALERKIGQDYLQAKIKIKLEGLFSDEIEKEILISIPMAKFGEIISLPNIEIIDHKPTIGGITVLLDPCCHNYSLTLVSWRETKIYATPAIPSSHCKGYYNPSCYRVGEWEYLFQGAEPGMKFVIITYKVKNNWIRKQSPPPIDSFGEIATDKGYVYEQWTPDIEDVKRWFFANATWNEVKTIINWPPISTTYIHSIPPNTEAFGSIVFEVPEDETPIEAKISSLSYIIKFQPSTWVKAS
;
A
#
# COMPACT_ATOMS: atom_id res chain seq x y z
N MET A 1 -32.58 -37.50 -74.26
CA MET A 1 -31.80 -37.07 -73.08
C MET A 1 -30.54 -37.92 -73.01
N SER A 2 -29.41 -37.46 -73.57
CA SER A 2 -28.15 -38.21 -73.51
C SER A 2 -27.44 -37.92 -72.21
N ASP A 3 -27.44 -38.89 -71.31
CA ASP A 3 -26.80 -38.80 -70.01
C ASP A 3 -25.27 -38.91 -70.20
N ARG A 4 -24.59 -37.76 -70.33
CA ARG A 4 -23.14 -37.69 -70.49
C ARG A 4 -22.47 -38.08 -69.18
N ARG A 5 -22.26 -39.39 -68.97
CA ARG A 5 -21.43 -39.91 -67.89
C ARG A 5 -20.01 -39.36 -68.04
N LEU A 6 -19.61 -38.51 -67.10
CA LEU A 6 -18.25 -38.03 -66.97
C LEU A 6 -17.29 -39.22 -66.84
N SER A 7 -16.16 -39.16 -67.55
CA SER A 7 -15.12 -40.17 -67.43
C SER A 7 -14.63 -40.27 -65.97
N PRO A 8 -14.23 -41.47 -65.49
CA PRO A 8 -13.77 -41.67 -64.11
C PRO A 8 -12.68 -40.68 -63.70
N LYS A 9 -11.79 -40.32 -64.64
CA LYS A 9 -10.73 -39.33 -64.44
C LYS A 9 -11.26 -37.93 -64.12
N ARG A 10 -12.26 -37.44 -64.85
CA ARG A 10 -12.90 -36.14 -64.59
C ARG A 10 -13.70 -36.10 -63.30
N LYS A 11 -14.24 -37.25 -62.84
CA LYS A 11 -14.88 -37.35 -61.51
C LYS A 11 -13.84 -37.21 -60.40
N LEU A 12 -12.67 -37.85 -60.54
CA LEU A 12 -11.59 -37.78 -59.56
C LEU A 12 -11.03 -36.35 -59.44
N GLU A 13 -10.81 -35.66 -60.56
CA GLU A 13 -10.32 -34.28 -60.58
C GLU A 13 -11.27 -33.31 -59.86
N LYS A 14 -12.58 -33.44 -60.06
CA LYS A 14 -13.56 -32.59 -59.37
C LYS A 14 -13.60 -32.83 -57.86
N ILE A 15 -13.47 -34.08 -57.43
CA ILE A 15 -13.41 -34.43 -56.00
C ILE A 15 -12.14 -33.85 -55.37
N LEU A 16 -11.00 -33.97 -56.05
CA LEU A 16 -9.72 -33.42 -55.56
C LEU A 16 -9.77 -31.90 -55.42
N VAL A 17 -10.30 -31.19 -56.43
CA VAL A 17 -10.43 -29.72 -56.40
C VAL A 17 -11.38 -29.28 -55.29
N ALA A 18 -12.52 -29.96 -55.11
CA ALA A 18 -13.45 -29.65 -54.03
C ALA A 18 -12.83 -29.87 -52.65
N SER A 19 -12.08 -30.96 -52.46
CA SER A 19 -11.36 -31.23 -51.20
C SER A 19 -10.27 -30.21 -50.91
N ILE A 20 -9.54 -29.74 -51.93
CA ILE A 20 -8.53 -28.67 -51.77
C ILE A 20 -9.20 -27.35 -51.42
N VAL A 21 -10.31 -26.98 -52.08
CA VAL A 21 -11.04 -25.74 -51.77
C VAL A 21 -11.64 -25.79 -50.36
N LEU A 22 -12.17 -26.94 -49.93
CA LEU A 22 -12.64 -27.12 -48.56
C LEU A 22 -11.49 -27.10 -47.55
N ALA A 23 -10.35 -27.72 -47.84
CA ALA A 23 -9.19 -27.70 -46.96
C ALA A 23 -8.58 -26.30 -46.85
N VAL A 24 -8.45 -25.58 -47.96
CA VAL A 24 -7.98 -24.19 -48.00
C VAL A 24 -9.01 -23.26 -47.36
N GLY A 25 -10.30 -23.46 -47.60
CA GLY A 25 -11.38 -22.71 -46.97
C GLY A 25 -11.43 -22.93 -45.46
N TYR A 26 -11.28 -24.18 -45.00
CA TYR A 26 -11.20 -24.53 -43.57
C TYR A 26 -9.91 -24.03 -42.94
N PHE A 27 -8.76 -24.17 -43.62
CA PHE A 27 -7.48 -23.66 -43.14
C PHE A 27 -7.51 -22.14 -43.05
N LEU A 28 -8.06 -21.45 -44.05
CA LEU A 28 -8.31 -20.01 -44.02
C LEU A 28 -9.32 -19.66 -42.93
N PHE A 29 -10.39 -20.42 -42.73
CA PHE A 29 -11.37 -20.16 -41.66
C PHE A 29 -10.76 -20.34 -40.26
N VAL A 30 -9.92 -21.37 -40.05
CA VAL A 30 -9.17 -21.59 -38.81
C VAL A 30 -8.09 -20.51 -38.62
N TYR A 31 -7.40 -20.09 -39.68
CA TYR A 31 -6.45 -18.97 -39.63
C TYR A 31 -7.14 -17.61 -39.39
N VAL A 32 -8.37 -17.44 -39.90
CA VAL A 32 -9.21 -16.24 -39.75
C VAL A 32 -9.88 -16.18 -38.37
N THR A 33 -9.86 -17.26 -37.60
CA THR A 33 -10.44 -17.31 -36.24
C THR A 33 -9.40 -17.29 -35.12
N ALA A 34 -8.10 -17.24 -35.45
CA ALA A 34 -7.07 -17.03 -34.45
C ALA A 34 -7.21 -15.61 -33.87
N LYS A 35 -7.79 -15.52 -32.67
CA LYS A 35 -8.04 -14.25 -31.98
C LYS A 35 -7.24 -14.22 -30.67
N PRO A 36 -6.64 -13.08 -30.32
CA PRO A 36 -6.16 -12.88 -28.97
C PRO A 36 -7.35 -12.88 -28.00
N GLU A 37 -7.18 -13.49 -26.84
CA GLU A 37 -8.16 -13.46 -25.76
C GLU A 37 -7.43 -13.07 -24.48
N LEU A 38 -7.54 -11.79 -24.12
CA LEU A 38 -6.88 -11.27 -22.93
C LEU A 38 -7.79 -11.39 -21.70
N ILE A 39 -7.25 -11.99 -20.66
CA ILE A 39 -7.83 -11.99 -19.32
C ILE A 39 -6.92 -11.21 -18.37
N VAL A 40 -7.54 -10.51 -17.42
CA VAL A 40 -6.82 -9.89 -16.31
C VAL A 40 -6.66 -10.94 -15.23
N VAL A 41 -5.42 -11.25 -14.90
CA VAL A 41 -5.08 -12.26 -13.87
C VAL A 41 -4.92 -11.61 -12.50
N ASP A 42 -4.29 -10.44 -12.46
CA ASP A 42 -4.01 -9.70 -11.24
C ASP A 42 -4.03 -8.19 -11.53
N CYS A 43 -4.51 -7.42 -10.57
CA CYS A 43 -4.47 -5.96 -10.59
C CYS A 43 -4.25 -5.44 -9.17
N LYS A 44 -3.13 -4.79 -8.93
CA LYS A 44 -2.75 -4.30 -7.60
C LYS A 44 -2.04 -2.96 -7.67
N MET A 45 -2.27 -2.15 -6.64
CA MET A 45 -1.53 -0.91 -6.46
C MET A 45 -0.12 -1.21 -5.97
N SER A 46 0.84 -0.45 -6.47
CA SER A 46 2.18 -0.41 -5.90
C SER A 46 2.18 0.49 -4.67
N PRO A 47 2.71 0.04 -3.51
CA PRO A 47 2.84 0.87 -2.33
C PRO A 47 3.62 2.15 -2.64
N GLN A 48 3.10 3.29 -2.18
CA GLN A 48 3.72 4.59 -2.34
C GLN A 48 4.87 4.91 -1.41
N VAL A 49 5.58 5.97 -1.76
CA VAL A 49 6.60 6.61 -0.93
C VAL A 49 6.36 8.11 -1.00
N GLU A 50 5.22 8.56 -0.53
CA GLU A 50 4.99 10.00 -0.47
C GLU A 50 5.29 10.53 0.92
N TYR A 51 6.22 11.49 0.96
CA TYR A 51 6.47 12.32 2.11
C TYR A 51 5.45 13.46 2.08
N ASN A 52 4.61 13.56 3.12
CA ASN A 52 3.64 14.64 3.36
C ASN A 52 2.26 14.58 2.66
N SER A 53 1.83 13.46 2.08
CA SER A 53 0.41 13.34 1.76
C SER A 53 -0.38 12.94 3.01
N PHE A 54 -1.05 13.93 3.60
CA PHE A 54 -2.12 13.72 4.57
C PHE A 54 -3.29 13.05 3.86
N THR A 55 -3.16 11.74 3.63
CA THR A 55 -4.24 10.92 3.09
C THR A 55 -5.16 10.51 4.21
N LYS A 56 -6.44 10.78 4.01
CA LYS A 56 -7.47 10.27 4.91
C LYS A 56 -7.57 8.75 4.77
N ILE A 57 -8.17 8.11 5.77
CA ILE A 57 -8.33 6.66 5.79
C ILE A 57 -9.22 6.17 4.65
N ASP A 58 -10.21 6.94 4.25
CA ASP A 58 -11.10 6.69 3.11
C ASP A 58 -10.51 7.11 1.77
N GLU A 59 -9.23 7.46 1.73
CA GLU A 59 -8.50 7.85 0.53
C GLU A 59 -7.35 6.86 0.25
N THR A 60 -7.03 6.65 -1.03
CA THR A 60 -5.83 5.91 -1.44
C THR A 60 -5.09 6.63 -2.56
N ILE A 61 -3.77 6.66 -2.47
CA ILE A 61 -2.86 7.21 -3.48
C ILE A 61 -1.96 6.09 -4.00
N PHE A 62 -1.67 6.09 -5.29
CA PHE A 62 -0.80 5.13 -5.97
C PHE A 62 -0.05 5.83 -7.10
N THR A 63 1.23 5.54 -7.28
CA THR A 63 2.04 5.97 -8.45
C THR A 63 1.83 4.97 -9.57
N ASP A 64 1.81 3.68 -9.22
CA ASP A 64 1.79 2.59 -10.18
C ASP A 64 0.65 1.62 -9.88
N ILE A 65 -0.02 1.17 -10.94
CA ILE A 65 -0.90 0.01 -10.93
C ILE A 65 -0.22 -1.11 -11.72
N LEU A 66 -0.05 -2.25 -11.10
CA LEU A 66 0.51 -3.45 -11.72
C LEU A 66 -0.65 -4.29 -12.26
N VAL A 67 -0.77 -4.35 -13.57
CA VAL A 67 -1.78 -5.16 -14.28
C VAL A 67 -1.11 -6.38 -14.89
N THR A 68 -1.53 -7.58 -14.51
CA THR A 68 -1.05 -8.81 -15.14
C THR A 68 -2.10 -9.34 -16.10
N LEU A 69 -1.74 -9.42 -17.38
CA LEU A 69 -2.58 -9.95 -18.44
C LEU A 69 -2.09 -11.33 -18.86
N LYS A 70 -3.04 -12.21 -19.18
CA LYS A 70 -2.76 -13.49 -19.83
C LYS A 70 -3.49 -13.57 -21.14
N ASN A 71 -2.82 -14.06 -22.17
CA ASN A 71 -3.45 -14.34 -23.45
C ASN A 71 -3.83 -15.82 -23.53
N GLU A 72 -5.11 -16.13 -23.38
CA GLU A 72 -5.64 -17.49 -23.54
C GLU A 72 -6.05 -17.79 -24.99
N GLY A 73 -5.97 -16.78 -25.85
CA GLY A 73 -6.24 -16.90 -27.27
C GLY A 73 -5.15 -17.65 -28.03
N SER A 74 -5.46 -18.01 -29.27
CA SER A 74 -4.53 -18.75 -30.15
C SER A 74 -3.61 -17.85 -30.97
N ALA A 75 -3.77 -16.53 -30.91
CA ALA A 75 -2.94 -15.54 -31.60
C ALA A 75 -2.29 -14.56 -30.62
N THR A 76 -1.11 -14.03 -30.97
CA THR A 76 -0.44 -12.98 -30.18
C THR A 76 -1.32 -11.73 -30.10
N ALA A 77 -1.50 -11.21 -28.89
CA ALA A 77 -2.15 -9.94 -28.66
C ALA A 77 -1.12 -8.81 -28.83
N LYS A 78 -1.46 -7.83 -29.67
CA LYS A 78 -0.70 -6.58 -29.84
C LYS A 78 -1.48 -5.45 -29.19
N ILE A 79 -0.96 -4.92 -28.10
CA ILE A 79 -1.64 -3.95 -27.25
C ILE A 79 -1.07 -2.55 -27.53
N ASP A 80 -1.93 -1.63 -27.95
CA ASP A 80 -1.63 -0.22 -28.20
C ASP A 80 -1.72 0.60 -26.90
N GLU A 81 -2.76 0.33 -26.11
CA GLU A 81 -3.02 1.07 -24.88
C GLU A 81 -3.66 0.17 -23.81
N ILE A 82 -3.28 0.40 -22.56
CA ILE A 82 -3.97 -0.11 -21.37
C ILE A 82 -4.33 1.08 -20.50
N SER A 83 -5.60 1.26 -20.16
CA SER A 83 -6.07 2.28 -19.24
C SER A 83 -6.96 1.67 -18.15
N ILE A 84 -6.89 2.27 -16.95
CA ILE A 84 -7.76 1.96 -15.82
C ILE A 84 -8.68 3.17 -15.61
N LEU A 85 -9.97 2.89 -15.55
CA LEU A 85 -11.01 3.87 -15.30
C LEU A 85 -11.62 3.63 -13.92
N TYR A 86 -11.73 4.71 -13.13
CA TYR A 86 -12.44 4.75 -11.86
C TYR A 86 -13.46 5.89 -11.94
N ASP A 87 -14.74 5.60 -11.69
CA ASP A 87 -15.85 6.53 -11.94
C ASP A 87 -15.77 7.21 -13.32
N ASP A 88 -15.53 6.39 -14.34
CA ASP A 88 -15.36 6.76 -15.76
C ASP A 88 -14.18 7.74 -16.05
N SER A 89 -13.35 8.03 -15.06
CA SER A 89 -12.14 8.84 -15.20
C SER A 89 -10.90 7.97 -15.34
N VAL A 90 -10.01 8.29 -16.28
CA VAL A 90 -8.75 7.54 -16.47
C VAL A 90 -7.78 7.88 -15.35
N ILE A 91 -7.55 6.94 -14.45
CA ILE A 91 -6.68 7.11 -13.28
C ILE A 91 -5.24 6.63 -13.51
N ALA A 92 -5.06 5.66 -14.40
CA ALA A 92 -3.75 5.15 -14.78
C ALA A 92 -3.80 4.68 -16.23
N TYR A 93 -2.70 4.87 -16.96
CA TYR A 93 -2.60 4.33 -18.30
C TYR A 93 -1.17 3.99 -18.68
N LYS A 94 -1.06 3.24 -19.76
CA LYS A 94 0.19 2.94 -20.45
C LYS A 94 -0.10 2.88 -21.94
N ASP A 95 0.50 3.81 -22.67
CA ASP A 95 0.49 3.84 -24.13
C ASP A 95 1.86 3.40 -24.67
N SER A 96 1.84 2.81 -25.85
CA SER A 96 3.06 2.45 -26.56
C SER A 96 3.50 3.58 -27.48
N TYR A 97 4.11 4.63 -26.91
CA TYR A 97 4.66 5.79 -27.66
C TYR A 97 5.53 5.44 -28.89
N LEU A 98 6.12 4.24 -28.95
CA LEU A 98 7.04 3.81 -30.02
C LEU A 98 6.64 2.46 -30.69
N GLY A 99 5.44 1.93 -30.47
CA GLY A 99 5.07 0.64 -31.05
C GLY A 99 3.83 0.04 -30.43
N TYR A 100 3.88 -1.25 -30.09
CA TYR A 100 2.84 -1.98 -29.38
C TYR A 100 3.48 -2.97 -28.40
N TYR A 101 2.74 -3.41 -27.39
CA TYR A 101 3.18 -4.48 -26.50
C TYR A 101 2.67 -5.83 -26.98
N GLU A 102 3.53 -6.85 -26.95
CA GLU A 102 3.13 -8.22 -27.29
C GLU A 102 2.85 -9.06 -26.03
N VAL A 103 1.78 -9.85 -26.09
CA VAL A 103 1.49 -10.97 -25.19
C VAL A 103 1.18 -12.21 -26.03
N LYS A 104 2.08 -13.18 -26.04
CA LYS A 104 1.97 -14.42 -26.84
C LYS A 104 0.90 -15.37 -26.28
N PRO A 105 0.36 -16.29 -27.08
CA PRO A 105 -0.53 -17.34 -26.59
C PRO A 105 0.07 -18.09 -25.39
N GLY A 106 -0.69 -18.16 -24.29
CA GLY A 106 -0.28 -18.76 -23.02
C GLY A 106 0.69 -17.92 -22.18
N GLU A 107 1.15 -16.76 -22.64
CA GLU A 107 2.02 -15.87 -21.89
C GLU A 107 1.24 -15.08 -20.85
N GLU A 108 1.81 -14.97 -19.65
CA GLU A 108 1.40 -14.03 -18.61
C GLU A 108 2.42 -12.88 -18.55
N LYS A 109 1.95 -11.65 -18.58
CA LYS A 109 2.80 -10.46 -18.62
C LYS A 109 2.25 -9.34 -17.75
N THR A 110 3.12 -8.79 -16.90
CA THR A 110 2.78 -7.68 -16.01
C THR A 110 3.19 -6.35 -16.63
N PHE A 111 2.27 -5.39 -16.58
CA PHE A 111 2.41 -4.03 -17.04
C PHE A 111 2.36 -3.10 -15.83
N VAL A 112 3.35 -2.21 -15.75
CA VAL A 112 3.33 -1.07 -14.83
C VAL A 112 2.63 0.09 -15.54
N LEU A 113 1.45 0.47 -15.06
CA LEU A 113 0.69 1.64 -15.50
C LEU A 113 0.95 2.77 -14.51
N ARG A 114 1.27 3.95 -15.02
CA ARG A 114 1.55 5.11 -14.17
C ARG A 114 0.29 5.93 -13.97
N GLU A 115 0.19 6.51 -12.79
CA GLU A 115 -0.86 7.46 -12.42
C GLU A 115 -0.87 8.64 -13.40
N ASN A 116 -2.07 9.00 -13.86
CA ASN A 116 -2.30 10.14 -14.75
C ASN A 116 -2.83 11.36 -13.99
N THR A 117 -3.45 11.12 -12.85
CA THR A 117 -4.15 12.12 -12.05
C THR A 117 -3.53 12.18 -10.67
N PHE A 118 -2.89 13.29 -10.32
CA PHE A 118 -2.46 13.58 -8.95
C PHE A 118 -3.72 13.77 -8.08
N GLY A 119 -4.26 12.69 -7.52
CA GLY A 119 -5.49 12.76 -6.73
C GLY A 119 -5.73 11.50 -5.91
N ALA A 120 -6.06 11.70 -4.64
CA ALA A 120 -6.56 10.64 -3.80
C ALA A 120 -7.85 10.05 -4.39
N LEU A 121 -7.91 8.72 -4.49
CA LEU A 121 -9.15 8.01 -4.81
C LEU A 121 -9.91 7.70 -3.54
N GLU A 122 -11.18 8.09 -3.51
CA GLU A 122 -12.07 7.71 -2.42
C GLU A 122 -12.29 6.19 -2.42
N ARG A 123 -12.41 5.61 -1.23
CA ARG A 123 -12.68 4.20 -1.03
C ARG A 123 -13.64 4.02 0.13
N LYS A 124 -14.42 2.96 0.08
CA LYS A 124 -15.21 2.56 1.23
C LYS A 124 -14.29 1.95 2.30
N ILE A 125 -14.36 2.50 3.50
CA ILE A 125 -13.70 1.95 4.68
C ILE A 125 -14.10 0.48 4.87
N GLY A 126 -13.13 -0.37 5.21
CA GLY A 126 -13.33 -1.80 5.39
C GLY A 126 -13.17 -2.63 4.10
N GLN A 127 -13.18 -2.02 2.91
CA GLN A 127 -12.84 -2.72 1.67
C GLN A 127 -11.33 -2.82 1.46
N ASP A 128 -10.88 -3.90 0.84
CA ASP A 128 -9.48 -4.21 0.50
C ASP A 128 -9.18 -4.07 -1.00
N TYR A 129 -10.15 -3.55 -1.76
CA TYR A 129 -10.02 -3.30 -3.18
C TYR A 129 -10.73 -2.01 -3.59
N LEU A 130 -10.36 -1.49 -4.76
CA LEU A 130 -11.18 -0.56 -5.54
C LEU A 130 -11.86 -1.30 -6.67
N GLN A 131 -13.15 -1.03 -6.88
CA GLN A 131 -13.83 -1.46 -8.09
C GLN A 131 -13.53 -0.46 -9.21
N ALA A 132 -13.06 -0.95 -10.35
CA ALA A 132 -12.66 -0.15 -11.49
C ALA A 132 -12.94 -0.89 -12.79
N LYS A 133 -12.70 -0.23 -13.93
CA LYS A 133 -12.71 -0.85 -15.24
C LYS A 133 -11.33 -0.82 -15.86
N ILE A 134 -10.95 -1.90 -16.53
CA ILE A 134 -9.81 -1.88 -17.45
C ILE A 134 -10.33 -1.71 -18.87
N LYS A 135 -9.61 -0.91 -19.65
CA LYS A 135 -9.78 -0.76 -21.08
C LYS A 135 -8.46 -1.11 -21.77
N ILE A 136 -8.52 -2.08 -22.69
CA ILE A 136 -7.36 -2.54 -23.46
C ILE A 136 -7.66 -2.33 -24.94
N LYS A 137 -6.84 -1.53 -25.59
CA LYS A 137 -6.94 -1.27 -27.02
C LYS A 137 -5.93 -2.11 -27.78
N LEU A 138 -6.40 -2.92 -28.71
CA LEU A 138 -5.55 -3.77 -29.54
C LEU A 138 -5.15 -3.05 -30.84
N GLU A 139 -3.93 -3.30 -31.31
CA GLU A 139 -3.43 -2.82 -32.60
C GLU A 139 -4.03 -3.67 -33.75
N GLY A 140 -4.64 -3.03 -34.76
CA GLY A 140 -5.18 -3.72 -35.93
C GLY A 140 -6.13 -2.87 -36.80
N LEU A 141 -6.53 -3.42 -37.95
CA LEU A 141 -7.50 -2.81 -38.88
C LEU A 141 -8.89 -2.63 -38.28
N PHE A 142 -9.23 -3.47 -37.31
CA PHE A 142 -10.38 -3.33 -36.43
C PHE A 142 -9.78 -3.24 -35.03
N SER A 143 -9.68 -2.02 -34.50
CA SER A 143 -9.21 -1.80 -33.13
C SER A 143 -10.26 -2.37 -32.18
N ASP A 144 -10.14 -3.65 -31.88
CA ASP A 144 -10.95 -4.29 -30.87
C ASP A 144 -10.57 -3.70 -29.51
N GLU A 145 -11.60 -3.31 -28.77
CA GLU A 145 -11.48 -2.77 -27.44
C GLU A 145 -12.04 -3.78 -26.45
N ILE A 146 -11.26 -4.12 -25.44
CA ILE A 146 -11.68 -5.00 -24.36
C ILE A 146 -11.92 -4.12 -23.14
N GLU A 147 -13.17 -4.07 -22.68
CA GLU A 147 -13.56 -3.42 -21.44
C GLU A 147 -14.02 -4.50 -20.44
N LYS A 148 -13.45 -4.47 -19.23
CA LYS A 148 -13.82 -5.42 -18.16
C LYS A 148 -13.81 -4.71 -16.81
N GLU A 149 -14.78 -5.07 -15.97
CA GLU A 149 -14.75 -4.76 -14.54
C GLU A 149 -13.59 -5.51 -13.87
N ILE A 150 -12.85 -4.82 -13.01
CA ILE A 150 -11.72 -5.37 -12.25
C ILE A 150 -11.80 -4.92 -10.80
N LEU A 151 -11.14 -5.67 -9.93
CA LEU A 151 -10.87 -5.27 -8.55
C LEU A 151 -9.38 -4.96 -8.44
N ILE A 152 -9.05 -3.76 -7.99
CA ILE A 152 -7.66 -3.33 -7.77
C ILE A 152 -7.36 -3.52 -6.30
N SER A 153 -6.47 -4.46 -5.99
CA SER A 153 -6.10 -4.74 -4.60
C SER A 153 -5.35 -3.57 -3.98
N ILE A 154 -5.77 -3.15 -2.79
CA ILE A 154 -5.12 -2.10 -2.00
C ILE A 154 -3.99 -2.72 -1.18
N PRO A 155 -2.83 -2.07 -1.01
CA PRO A 155 -1.75 -2.60 -0.19
C PRO A 155 -2.17 -2.64 1.28
N MET A 156 -2.06 -3.82 1.89
CA MET A 156 -2.44 -4.04 3.28
C MET A 156 -1.25 -4.50 4.09
N ALA A 157 -1.17 -4.03 5.32
CA ALA A 157 -0.17 -4.44 6.29
C ALA A 157 -0.82 -5.36 7.32
N LYS A 158 -0.24 -6.55 7.53
CA LYS A 158 -0.65 -7.45 8.62
C LYS A 158 0.37 -7.42 9.75
N PHE A 159 -0.12 -7.72 10.95
CA PHE A 159 0.74 -7.91 12.11
C PHE A 159 1.66 -9.13 11.90
N GLY A 160 2.94 -8.96 12.21
CA GLY A 160 4.01 -9.92 11.97
C GLY A 160 4.67 -9.82 10.59
N GLU A 161 4.08 -9.10 9.64
CA GLU A 161 4.70 -8.91 8.32
C GLU A 161 5.81 -7.85 8.38
N ILE A 162 6.88 -8.10 7.62
CA ILE A 162 7.97 -7.14 7.45
C ILE A 162 7.61 -6.27 6.25
N ILE A 163 7.42 -4.99 6.52
CA ILE A 163 7.19 -3.94 5.54
C ILE A 163 8.55 -3.29 5.27
N SER A 164 9.04 -3.40 4.04
CA SER A 164 10.18 -2.61 3.62
C SER A 164 9.73 -1.15 3.59
N LEU A 165 10.38 -0.31 4.39
CA LEU A 165 10.17 1.12 4.25
C LEU A 165 11.00 1.54 3.03
N PRO A 166 10.37 2.24 2.08
CA PRO A 166 11.09 2.72 0.92
C PRO A 166 12.23 3.66 1.34
N ASN A 167 13.30 3.69 0.55
CA ASN A 167 14.36 4.69 0.72
C ASN A 167 13.74 6.07 0.49
N ILE A 168 13.57 6.84 1.55
CA ILE A 168 13.05 8.21 1.47
C ILE A 168 14.22 9.12 1.09
N GLU A 169 14.17 9.69 -0.11
CA GLU A 169 14.98 10.86 -0.49
C GLU A 169 14.38 12.09 0.19
N ILE A 170 15.02 12.58 1.26
CA ILE A 170 14.69 13.88 1.81
C ILE A 170 15.34 14.92 0.90
N ILE A 171 14.56 15.50 0.00
CA ILE A 171 15.00 16.68 -0.77
C ILE A 171 14.81 17.91 0.12
N ASP A 172 15.85 18.29 0.86
CA ASP A 172 15.86 19.55 1.63
C ASP A 172 15.93 20.73 0.65
N HIS A 173 14.78 21.32 0.32
CA HIS A 173 14.69 22.51 -0.51
C HIS A 173 15.18 23.73 0.28
N LYS A 174 16.49 23.98 0.30
CA LYS A 174 17.03 25.27 0.71
C LYS A 174 16.97 26.28 -0.45
N PRO A 175 16.50 27.52 -0.21
CA PRO A 175 16.58 28.58 -1.21
C PRO A 175 18.05 28.95 -1.45
N THR A 176 18.50 28.85 -2.70
CA THR A 176 19.88 29.09 -3.09
C THR A 176 20.16 30.58 -3.23
N ILE A 177 21.14 31.09 -2.47
CA ILE A 177 21.93 32.27 -2.85
C ILE A 177 23.33 31.75 -3.21
N GLY A 178 23.74 31.88 -4.47
CA GLY A 178 25.18 31.84 -4.83
C GLY A 178 25.78 30.51 -5.30
N GLY A 179 25.03 29.63 -5.98
CA GLY A 179 25.64 28.73 -6.97
C GLY A 179 26.64 27.67 -6.49
N ILE A 180 26.42 27.05 -5.32
CA ILE A 180 27.03 25.76 -4.98
C ILE A 180 25.92 24.81 -4.54
N THR A 181 25.62 23.83 -5.39
CA THR A 181 24.75 22.70 -5.09
C THR A 181 25.47 21.79 -4.10
N VAL A 182 25.04 21.79 -2.85
CA VAL A 182 25.42 20.74 -1.91
C VAL A 182 24.65 19.49 -2.31
N LEU A 183 25.37 18.40 -2.58
CA LEU A 183 24.82 17.07 -2.77
C LEU A 183 23.96 16.71 -1.55
N LEU A 184 22.63 16.69 -1.72
CA LEU A 184 21.74 15.94 -0.86
C LEU A 184 22.08 14.49 -1.10
N ASP A 185 22.46 13.75 -0.05
CA ASP A 185 22.74 12.32 -0.14
C ASP A 185 21.40 11.58 -0.33
N PRO A 186 21.03 11.17 -1.57
CA PRO A 186 19.70 10.63 -1.85
C PRO A 186 19.59 9.16 -1.42
N CYS A 187 20.62 8.60 -0.78
CA CYS A 187 20.74 7.15 -0.73
C CYS A 187 20.22 6.52 0.57
N CYS A 188 20.03 7.28 1.65
CA CYS A 188 20.45 6.76 2.96
C CYS A 188 19.41 6.27 3.98
N HIS A 189 18.22 5.76 3.60
CA HIS A 189 17.20 5.28 4.56
C HIS A 189 16.72 3.83 4.31
N ASN A 190 17.61 2.85 4.50
CA ASN A 190 17.26 1.43 4.46
C ASN A 190 16.68 0.95 5.81
N TYR A 191 15.36 1.09 5.97
CA TYR A 191 14.62 0.60 7.12
C TYR A 191 13.69 -0.54 6.75
N SER A 192 13.49 -1.47 7.69
CA SER A 192 12.32 -2.33 7.68
C SER A 192 11.46 -2.04 8.89
N LEU A 193 10.15 -2.02 8.68
CA LEU A 193 9.13 -1.88 9.70
C LEU A 193 8.42 -3.21 9.89
N THR A 194 8.09 -3.55 11.12
CA THR A 194 7.24 -4.69 11.44
C THR A 194 6.16 -4.22 12.37
N LEU A 195 4.89 -4.38 11.99
CA LEU A 195 3.78 -4.22 12.91
C LEU A 195 3.80 -5.42 13.86
N VAL A 196 4.09 -5.18 15.14
CA VAL A 196 4.35 -6.25 16.11
C VAL A 196 3.05 -6.76 16.68
N SER A 197 2.20 -5.86 17.17
CA SER A 197 0.96 -6.18 17.85
C SER A 197 0.06 -4.96 17.90
N TRP A 198 -1.20 -5.18 18.24
CA TRP A 198 -2.10 -4.12 18.68
C TRP A 198 -2.94 -4.60 19.85
N ARG A 199 -3.58 -3.66 20.55
CA ARG A 199 -4.47 -3.95 21.67
C ARG A 199 -5.34 -2.75 22.04
N GLU A 200 -6.25 -2.99 22.97
CA GLU A 200 -7.07 -1.98 23.64
C GLU A 200 -6.70 -1.87 25.12
N THR A 201 -6.75 -0.66 25.68
CA THR A 201 -6.48 -0.40 27.11
C THR A 201 -7.12 0.91 27.55
N LYS A 202 -7.43 1.06 28.84
CA LYS A 202 -7.87 2.35 29.41
C LYS A 202 -6.70 3.23 29.89
N ILE A 203 -5.48 2.72 29.81
CA ILE A 203 -4.26 3.39 30.27
C ILE A 203 -3.18 3.30 29.19
N TYR A 204 -2.60 4.43 28.84
CA TYR A 204 -1.40 4.54 28.01
C TYR A 204 -0.22 5.03 28.85
N ALA A 205 1.01 4.66 28.47
CA ALA A 205 2.21 5.23 29.08
C ALA A 205 3.23 5.63 28.02
N THR A 206 3.89 6.77 28.22
CA THR A 206 4.97 7.27 27.36
C THR A 206 6.23 7.58 28.20
N PRO A 207 7.45 7.42 27.65
CA PRO A 207 8.67 7.86 28.33
C PRO A 207 8.66 9.37 28.58
N ALA A 208 9.01 9.80 29.78
CA ALA A 208 9.26 11.20 30.09
C ALA A 208 10.59 11.66 29.46
N ILE A 209 10.60 12.85 28.85
CA ILE A 209 11.82 13.47 28.33
C ILE A 209 12.37 14.44 29.38
N PRO A 210 13.63 14.30 29.83
CA PRO A 210 14.30 15.37 30.55
C PRO A 210 14.77 16.45 29.56
N SER A 211 14.07 17.58 29.50
CA SER A 211 14.47 18.69 28.63
C SER A 211 15.70 19.44 29.18
N SER A 212 16.79 19.48 28.40
CA SER A 212 18.05 20.14 28.77
C SER A 212 18.06 21.68 28.63
N HIS A 213 16.91 22.31 28.43
CA HIS A 213 16.76 23.77 28.16
C HIS A 213 16.02 24.54 29.23
N CYS A 214 16.00 24.02 30.44
CA CYS A 214 15.08 24.46 31.45
C CYS A 214 15.76 25.20 32.60
N LYS A 215 16.06 26.47 32.34
CA LYS A 215 16.45 27.42 33.39
C LYS A 215 15.36 28.48 33.52
N GLY A 216 14.63 28.50 34.64
CA GLY A 216 14.23 29.79 35.23
C GLY A 216 12.82 30.01 35.78
N TYR A 217 11.80 29.21 35.46
CA TYR A 217 10.45 29.30 36.06
C TYR A 217 9.85 27.89 36.07
N TYR A 218 9.29 27.45 37.20
CA TYR A 218 8.70 26.11 37.48
C TYR A 218 8.92 25.10 36.33
N ASN A 219 10.13 24.53 36.28
CA ASN A 219 10.59 23.74 35.15
C ASN A 219 10.94 22.33 35.66
N PRO A 220 10.14 21.29 35.32
CA PRO A 220 10.29 19.91 35.81
C PRO A 220 11.50 19.17 35.22
N SER A 221 12.63 19.86 35.07
CA SER A 221 13.58 19.57 34.01
C SER A 221 14.99 19.78 34.52
N CYS A 222 15.42 18.76 35.25
CA CYS A 222 16.81 18.37 35.46
C CYS A 222 16.82 16.96 36.09
N TYR A 223 16.19 15.98 35.43
CA TYR A 223 16.26 14.59 35.90
C TYR A 223 17.28 13.79 35.10
N ARG A 224 18.07 13.04 35.87
CA ARG A 224 19.38 12.51 35.55
C ARG A 224 19.32 11.39 34.53
N VAL A 225 20.45 11.23 33.85
CA VAL A 225 20.84 10.07 33.04
C VAL A 225 20.76 8.79 33.89
N GLY A 226 19.85 7.88 33.51
CA GLY A 226 19.69 6.54 34.07
C GLY A 226 18.40 6.38 34.87
N GLU A 227 17.54 5.46 34.42
CA GLU A 227 16.14 5.21 34.84
C GLU A 227 15.13 6.09 34.07
N TRP A 228 14.39 5.46 33.14
CA TRP A 228 13.32 6.12 32.40
C TRP A 228 12.14 6.36 33.34
N GLU A 229 11.75 7.62 33.54
CA GLU A 229 10.47 7.97 34.16
C GLU A 229 9.35 7.78 33.12
N TYR A 230 8.19 7.28 33.56
CA TYR A 230 7.03 7.07 32.68
C TYR A 230 5.86 7.93 33.10
N LEU A 231 5.11 8.35 32.08
CA LEU A 231 3.94 9.19 32.21
C LEU A 231 2.74 8.34 31.86
N PHE A 232 1.85 8.14 32.82
CA PHE A 232 0.63 7.37 32.62
C PHE A 232 -0.54 8.31 32.37
N GLN A 233 -1.31 8.00 31.33
CA GLN A 233 -2.53 8.69 30.96
C GLN A 233 -3.69 7.69 30.98
N GLY A 234 -4.76 8.04 31.69
CA GLY A 234 -6.05 7.37 31.56
C GLY A 234 -6.81 7.91 30.36
N ALA A 235 -7.49 7.04 29.62
CA ALA A 235 -8.45 7.45 28.63
C ALA A 235 -9.59 8.24 29.30
N GLU A 236 -10.24 9.13 28.55
CA GLU A 236 -11.41 9.84 29.02
C GLU A 236 -12.53 8.86 29.44
N PRO A 237 -13.44 9.26 30.36
CA PRO A 237 -14.54 8.39 30.78
C PRO A 237 -15.39 7.91 29.58
N GLY A 238 -15.44 6.60 29.37
CA GLY A 238 -16.15 5.99 28.23
C GLY A 238 -15.29 5.81 26.98
N MET A 239 -13.99 6.14 27.04
CA MET A 239 -13.01 5.95 25.97
C MET A 239 -12.00 4.85 26.31
N LYS A 240 -11.33 4.33 25.29
CA LYS A 240 -10.20 3.42 25.38
C LYS A 240 -9.14 3.82 24.38
N PHE A 241 -7.89 3.51 24.70
CA PHE A 241 -6.79 3.59 23.76
C PHE A 241 -6.71 2.33 22.90
N VAL A 242 -6.59 2.50 21.59
CA VAL A 242 -6.11 1.48 20.65
C VAL A 242 -4.63 1.77 20.39
N ILE A 243 -3.76 0.82 20.74
CA ILE A 243 -2.31 0.98 20.62
C ILE A 243 -1.80 0.01 19.58
N ILE A 244 -1.22 0.52 18.49
CA ILE A 244 -0.48 -0.25 17.49
C ILE A 244 1.00 -0.16 17.85
N THR A 245 1.67 -1.30 17.96
CA THR A 245 3.12 -1.32 18.13
C THR A 245 3.81 -1.72 16.86
N TYR A 246 4.88 -1.02 16.55
CA TYR A 246 5.79 -1.37 15.49
C TYR A 246 7.24 -1.45 15.98
N LYS A 247 8.04 -2.13 15.17
CA LYS A 247 9.49 -2.21 15.30
C LYS A 247 10.10 -1.68 14.02
N VAL A 248 11.09 -0.80 14.14
CA VAL A 248 11.90 -0.32 13.02
C VAL A 248 13.31 -0.88 13.15
N LYS A 249 13.81 -1.51 12.10
CA LYS A 249 15.20 -1.98 12.02
C LYS A 249 15.98 -1.15 11.02
N ASN A 250 17.09 -0.58 11.45
CA ASN A 250 18.08 0.02 10.57
C ASN A 250 18.85 -1.10 9.86
N ASN A 251 18.66 -1.28 8.57
CA ASN A 251 19.36 -2.30 7.77
C ASN A 251 20.63 -1.74 7.11
N TRP A 252 21.00 -0.48 7.37
CA TRP A 252 22.23 0.13 6.92
C TRP A 252 23.41 -0.23 7.84
N ILE A 253 24.60 -0.07 7.29
CA ILE A 253 25.89 -0.05 8.01
C ILE A 253 26.18 1.24 8.82
N ARG A 254 25.29 2.26 8.81
CA ARG A 254 25.48 3.59 9.40
C ARG A 254 24.29 3.91 10.30
N LYS A 255 24.50 4.76 11.31
CA LYS A 255 23.40 5.30 12.13
C LYS A 255 22.47 6.12 11.24
N GLN A 256 21.18 6.04 11.50
CA GLN A 256 20.15 6.75 10.74
C GLN A 256 19.09 7.31 11.71
N SER A 257 18.46 8.42 11.36
CA SER A 257 17.36 9.00 12.13
C SER A 257 16.07 8.23 11.84
N PRO A 258 15.27 7.86 12.86
CA PRO A 258 14.06 7.09 12.64
C PRO A 258 13.10 7.81 11.68
N PRO A 259 12.37 7.05 10.85
CA PRO A 259 11.33 7.62 10.01
C PRO A 259 10.19 8.20 10.89
N PRO A 260 9.53 9.28 10.46
CA PRO A 260 8.48 9.97 11.23
C PRO A 260 7.15 9.19 11.18
N ILE A 261 7.12 7.99 11.76
CA ILE A 261 5.97 7.07 11.64
C ILE A 261 4.76 7.51 12.47
N ASP A 262 4.97 8.26 13.54
CA ASP A 262 3.93 8.66 14.50
C ASP A 262 3.50 10.12 14.34
N SER A 263 3.72 10.73 13.17
CA SER A 263 3.35 12.13 12.96
C SER A 263 1.84 12.29 12.77
N PHE A 264 1.21 11.41 12.00
CA PHE A 264 -0.23 11.47 11.69
C PHE A 264 -0.78 10.09 11.34
N GLY A 265 -2.02 9.86 11.72
CA GLY A 265 -2.78 8.68 11.33
C GLY A 265 -4.25 8.83 11.67
N GLU A 266 -5.07 7.96 11.09
CA GLU A 266 -6.49 7.84 11.36
C GLU A 266 -6.84 6.38 11.64
N ILE A 267 -7.85 6.16 12.47
CA ILE A 267 -8.44 4.85 12.75
C ILE A 267 -9.94 4.90 12.47
N ALA A 268 -10.44 3.88 11.78
CA ALA A 268 -11.86 3.69 11.58
C ALA A 268 -12.41 2.58 12.47
N THR A 269 -13.67 2.72 12.86
CA THR A 269 -14.40 1.76 13.70
C THR A 269 -15.55 1.09 12.96
N ASP A 270 -16.06 0.00 13.53
CA ASP A 270 -17.21 -0.75 13.06
C ASP A 270 -18.51 0.07 12.98
N LYS A 271 -18.59 1.18 13.71
CA LYS A 271 -19.71 2.14 13.63
C LYS A 271 -19.58 3.16 12.50
N GLY A 272 -18.47 3.13 11.74
CA GLY A 272 -18.23 4.02 10.61
C GLY A 272 -17.69 5.41 10.98
N TYR A 273 -17.25 5.60 12.23
CA TYR A 273 -16.55 6.81 12.65
C TYR A 273 -15.05 6.69 12.39
N VAL A 274 -14.42 7.85 12.18
CA VAL A 274 -12.98 8.00 12.00
C VAL A 274 -12.45 8.89 13.11
N TYR A 275 -11.37 8.44 13.76
CA TYR A 275 -10.69 9.16 14.82
C TYR A 275 -9.25 9.42 14.42
N GLU A 276 -8.75 10.60 14.72
CA GLU A 276 -7.35 10.95 14.50
C GLU A 276 -6.45 10.26 15.52
N GLN A 277 -5.17 10.14 15.15
CA GLN A 277 -4.13 9.69 16.06
C GLN A 277 -4.13 10.56 17.32
N TRP A 278 -4.19 9.90 18.47
CA TRP A 278 -4.13 10.58 19.75
C TRP A 278 -2.75 11.23 19.91
N THR A 279 -2.76 12.54 20.18
CA THR A 279 -1.58 13.30 20.54
C THR A 279 -1.83 13.95 21.90
N PRO A 280 -0.93 13.79 22.88
CA PRO A 280 -1.11 14.41 24.18
C PRO A 280 -1.08 15.92 24.01
N ASP A 281 -2.13 16.61 24.44
CA ASP A 281 -2.11 18.07 24.44
C ASP A 281 -1.27 18.63 25.61
N ILE A 282 -0.95 19.93 25.57
CA ILE A 282 -0.13 20.58 26.62
C ILE A 282 -0.85 20.60 28.00
N GLU A 283 -2.16 20.45 28.05
CA GLU A 283 -2.94 20.38 29.29
C GLU A 283 -3.02 18.95 29.87
N ASP A 284 -3.06 17.93 29.01
CA ASP A 284 -2.91 16.51 29.32
C ASP A 284 -1.52 16.25 29.87
N VAL A 285 -0.49 16.94 29.34
CA VAL A 285 0.87 16.95 29.90
C VAL A 285 0.88 17.34 31.39
N LYS A 286 -0.08 18.16 31.85
CA LYS A 286 -0.20 18.55 33.26
C LYS A 286 -0.97 17.51 34.10
N ARG A 287 -1.77 16.64 33.48
CA ARG A 287 -2.54 15.55 34.13
C ARG A 287 -1.72 14.29 34.33
N TRP A 288 -0.49 14.24 33.85
CA TRP A 288 0.38 13.08 33.95
C TRP A 288 0.67 12.70 35.40
N PHE A 289 0.32 11.47 35.75
CA PHE A 289 0.81 10.86 36.98
C PHE A 289 2.25 10.39 36.73
N PHE A 290 3.21 11.17 37.22
CA PHE A 290 4.61 10.75 37.27
C PHE A 290 4.73 9.61 38.29
N ALA A 291 5.06 8.42 37.80
CA ALA A 291 5.47 7.33 38.66
C ALA A 291 6.91 6.94 38.31
N ASN A 292 7.74 6.78 39.34
CA ASN A 292 9.02 6.08 39.23
C ASN A 292 8.71 4.58 39.10
N ALA A 293 8.17 4.18 37.95
CA ALA A 293 7.88 2.80 37.63
C ALA A 293 9.03 2.25 36.79
N THR A 294 9.58 1.12 37.21
CA THR A 294 10.56 0.37 36.43
C THR A 294 9.93 -0.11 35.13
N TRP A 295 10.78 -0.37 34.12
CA TRP A 295 10.33 -0.96 32.86
C TRP A 295 9.48 -2.22 33.01
N ASN A 296 9.77 -3.06 34.01
CA ASN A 296 9.01 -4.27 34.28
C ASN A 296 7.63 -3.96 34.89
N GLU A 297 7.53 -2.97 35.77
CA GLU A 297 6.25 -2.50 36.30
C GLU A 297 5.41 -1.86 35.21
N VAL A 298 6.01 -1.06 34.34
CA VAL A 298 5.33 -0.46 33.19
C VAL A 298 4.86 -1.55 32.23
N LYS A 299 5.73 -2.51 31.89
CA LYS A 299 5.34 -3.72 31.16
C LYS A 299 4.27 -4.53 31.87
N THR A 300 4.09 -4.45 33.18
CA THR A 300 3.02 -5.17 33.88
C THR A 300 1.72 -4.38 33.82
N ILE A 301 1.77 -3.08 34.08
CA ILE A 301 0.62 -2.15 34.11
C ILE A 301 0.04 -1.98 32.71
N ILE A 302 0.90 -1.70 31.74
CA ILE A 302 0.54 -1.49 30.36
C ILE A 302 1.02 -2.65 29.50
N ASN A 303 1.21 -3.88 29.98
CA ASN A 303 1.50 -5.10 29.18
C ASN A 303 2.41 -4.94 27.92
N TRP A 304 3.39 -4.00 27.88
CA TRP A 304 4.08 -3.61 26.64
C TRP A 304 5.25 -2.63 26.80
N PRO A 305 6.25 -2.61 25.89
CA PRO A 305 7.27 -1.56 25.80
C PRO A 305 6.75 -0.18 25.31
N PRO A 306 6.76 0.87 26.14
CA PRO A 306 6.53 2.26 25.73
C PRO A 306 7.80 2.89 25.15
N ILE A 307 8.18 2.59 23.93
CA ILE A 307 9.18 3.41 23.23
C ILE A 307 8.45 4.00 22.03
N SER A 308 8.44 5.33 21.91
CA SER A 308 8.14 5.99 20.64
C SER A 308 9.47 6.19 19.92
N THR A 309 9.50 5.91 18.61
CA THR A 309 10.71 6.16 17.80
C THR A 309 11.02 7.64 17.68
N THR A 310 10.07 8.53 17.95
CA THR A 310 10.20 9.98 17.70
C THR A 310 11.08 10.69 18.72
N TYR A 311 11.38 10.01 19.82
CA TYR A 311 12.35 10.45 20.82
C TYR A 311 13.73 9.82 20.63
N ILE A 312 13.90 8.95 19.64
CA ILE A 312 15.19 8.37 19.29
C ILE A 312 15.83 9.25 18.22
N HIS A 313 16.90 9.97 18.56
CA HIS A 313 17.60 10.79 17.58
C HIS A 313 18.33 9.96 16.49
N SER A 314 18.67 8.71 16.78
CA SER A 314 19.26 7.80 15.78
C SER A 314 19.14 6.34 16.19
N ILE A 315 18.89 5.47 15.21
CA ILE A 315 18.93 4.00 15.33
C ILE A 315 20.31 3.53 14.83
N PRO A 316 21.13 2.84 15.64
CA PRO A 316 22.39 2.28 15.20
C PRO A 316 22.30 1.23 14.08
N PRO A 317 23.39 0.98 13.33
CA PRO A 317 23.45 -0.01 12.26
C PRO A 317 22.97 -1.39 12.73
N ASN A 318 22.12 -2.06 11.96
CA ASN A 318 21.61 -3.41 12.25
C ASN A 318 20.92 -3.55 13.61
N THR A 319 20.46 -2.45 14.21
CA THR A 319 19.70 -2.46 15.47
C THR A 319 18.26 -2.07 15.26
N GLU A 320 17.46 -2.31 16.31
CA GLU A 320 16.02 -2.18 16.28
C GLU A 320 15.57 -1.14 17.31
N ALA A 321 14.57 -0.36 16.93
CA ALA A 321 13.84 0.53 17.81
C ALA A 321 12.38 0.14 17.81
N PHE A 322 11.70 0.38 18.93
CA PHE A 322 10.27 0.16 19.07
C PHE A 322 9.54 1.49 19.06
N GLY A 323 8.33 1.46 18.55
CA GLY A 323 7.45 2.60 18.40
C GLY A 323 6.01 2.20 18.71
N SER A 324 5.19 3.16 19.13
CA SER A 324 3.74 2.98 19.25
C SER A 324 2.98 4.10 18.55
N ILE A 325 1.88 3.75 17.90
CA ILE A 325 0.84 4.69 17.44
C ILE A 325 -0.36 4.47 18.34
N VAL A 326 -0.97 5.56 18.79
CA VAL A 326 -2.07 5.53 19.75
C VAL A 326 -3.26 6.25 19.16
N PHE A 327 -4.44 5.67 19.33
CA PHE A 327 -5.72 6.30 19.05
C PHE A 327 -6.57 6.22 20.31
N GLU A 328 -7.44 7.21 20.53
CA GLU A 328 -8.44 7.17 21.59
C GLU A 328 -9.82 7.11 20.96
N VAL A 329 -10.58 6.05 21.27
CA VAL A 329 -11.89 5.75 20.67
C VAL A 329 -12.89 5.37 21.75
N PRO A 330 -14.22 5.46 21.51
CA PRO A 330 -15.22 5.00 22.46
C PRO A 330 -15.05 3.53 22.84
N GLU A 331 -15.32 3.20 24.12
CA GLU A 331 -15.14 1.85 24.65
C GLU A 331 -15.97 0.78 23.90
N ASP A 332 -17.13 1.18 23.42
CA ASP A 332 -18.12 0.33 22.76
C ASP A 332 -17.95 0.27 21.22
N GLU A 333 -16.84 0.80 20.69
CA GLU A 333 -16.48 0.73 19.28
C GLU A 333 -15.33 -0.24 19.02
N THR A 334 -15.40 -0.97 17.92
CA THR A 334 -14.36 -1.93 17.53
C THR A 334 -13.51 -1.34 16.41
N PRO A 335 -12.18 -1.24 16.56
CA PRO A 335 -11.32 -0.77 15.47
C PRO A 335 -11.33 -1.78 14.31
N ILE A 336 -11.48 -1.30 13.07
CA ILE A 336 -11.52 -2.14 11.87
C ILE A 336 -10.28 -1.96 10.99
N GLU A 337 -9.82 -0.73 10.83
CA GLU A 337 -8.59 -0.43 10.10
C GLU A 337 -7.97 0.90 10.53
N ALA A 338 -6.67 1.07 10.29
CA ALA A 338 -5.96 2.31 10.49
C ALA A 338 -5.11 2.66 9.26
N LYS A 339 -4.92 3.96 9.03
CA LYS A 339 -4.03 4.52 8.01
C LYS A 339 -3.04 5.44 8.70
N ILE A 340 -1.76 5.22 8.44
CA ILE A 340 -0.67 6.02 9.00
C ILE A 340 -0.03 6.75 7.83
N SER A 341 0.13 8.07 7.90
CA SER A 341 0.51 8.87 6.73
C SER A 341 1.89 8.48 6.17
N SER A 342 2.81 8.02 7.02
CA SER A 342 4.12 7.53 6.60
C SER A 342 4.11 6.12 6.00
N LEU A 343 2.96 5.42 6.02
CA LEU A 343 2.81 4.05 5.57
C LEU A 343 1.81 3.98 4.41
N SER A 344 2.28 3.41 3.30
CA SER A 344 1.45 3.20 2.11
C SER A 344 0.52 1.99 2.19
N TYR A 345 0.30 1.49 3.40
CA TYR A 345 -0.49 0.31 3.67
C TYR A 345 -1.66 0.67 4.56
N ILE A 346 -2.81 0.05 4.31
CA ILE A 346 -3.91 0.00 5.29
C ILE A 346 -3.57 -1.08 6.32
N ILE A 347 -3.62 -0.72 7.59
CA ILE A 347 -3.48 -1.68 8.70
C ILE A 347 -4.87 -2.23 9.00
N LYS A 348 -5.12 -3.51 8.72
CA LYS A 348 -6.36 -4.15 9.16
C LYS A 348 -6.21 -4.70 10.57
N PHE A 349 -7.17 -4.40 11.42
CA PHE A 349 -7.31 -5.10 12.68
C PHE A 349 -8.02 -6.42 12.40
N GLN A 350 -7.32 -7.53 12.62
CA GLN A 350 -8.00 -8.82 12.63
C GLN A 350 -8.93 -8.86 13.86
N PRO A 351 -10.16 -9.38 13.74
CA PRO A 351 -10.99 -9.65 14.90
C PRO A 351 -10.14 -10.45 15.88
N SER A 352 -9.91 -9.90 17.07
CA SER A 352 -9.01 -10.49 18.04
C SER A 352 -9.44 -11.93 18.31
N THR A 353 -8.67 -12.92 17.83
CA THR A 353 -8.77 -14.31 18.31
C THR A 353 -8.13 -14.47 19.68
N TRP A 354 -8.00 -13.37 20.44
CA TRP A 354 -7.55 -13.41 21.82
C TRP A 354 -8.61 -14.10 22.67
N VAL A 355 -8.35 -15.39 22.89
CA VAL A 355 -8.78 -16.13 24.07
C VAL A 355 -8.65 -15.19 25.26
N LYS A 356 -9.79 -14.86 25.90
CA LYS A 356 -9.80 -14.13 27.17
C LYS A 356 -8.72 -14.76 28.06
N ALA A 357 -7.69 -14.01 28.40
CA ALA A 357 -6.83 -14.37 29.51
C ALA A 357 -7.74 -14.35 30.75
N SER A 358 -8.13 -15.55 31.17
CA SER A 358 -8.92 -15.85 32.36
C SER A 358 -8.15 -15.54 33.62
#